data_AF-A0A3C0HU09-F1
#
_entry.id   AF-A0A3C0HU09-F1
#
_cell.length_a   1.000
_cell.length_b   1.000
_cell.length_c   1.000
_cell.angle_alpha   90.00
_cell.angle_beta   90.00
_cell.angle_gamma   90.00
#
_symmetry.space_group_name_H-M   'P 1'
#
loop_
_entity.id
_entity.type
_entity.pdbx_description
1 polymer ?
#
loop_
_entity_poly.entity_id
_entity_poly.type
_entity_poly.pdbx_seq_one_letter_code
_entity_poly.pdbx_strand_id
1 'polypeptide(L)'
;TFAEDIVLLRSVGLKPVVVHGGGPQIGELLTRLGKETAFVDGLRVTDAETLDVARMVLVGKVGRDIVGSINVHGAYAVGLS
;
A
#
# COMPACT_ATOMS: atom_id res chain seq x y z
N THR A 1 9.62 13.34 -6.25
CA THR A 1 8.44 12.48 -5.98
C THR A 1 8.79 11.52 -4.87
N PHE A 2 7.82 10.86 -4.23
CA PHE A 2 8.09 9.91 -3.14
C PHE A 2 9.16 8.87 -3.49
N ALA A 3 9.09 8.25 -4.68
CA ALA A 3 10.06 7.24 -5.10
C ALA A 3 11.47 7.82 -5.28
N GLU A 4 11.59 9.00 -5.91
CA GLU A 4 12.87 9.69 -6.09
C GLU A 4 13.52 10.05 -4.75
N ASP A 5 12.72 10.44 -3.74
CA ASP A 5 13.22 10.76 -2.40
C ASP A 5 13.78 9.49 -1.72
N ILE A 6 13.11 8.35 -1.83
CA ILE A 6 13.61 7.07 -1.31
C ILE A 6 14.92 6.66 -2.01
N VAL A 7 15.00 6.84 -3.33
CA VAL A 7 16.22 6.56 -4.11
C VAL A 7 17.35 7.48 -3.70
N LEU A 8 17.08 8.77 -3.46
CA LEU A 8 18.05 9.73 -2.97
C LEU A 8 18.61 9.31 -1.61
N LEU A 9 17.74 9.03 -0.64
CA LEU A 9 18.14 8.59 0.71
C LEU A 9 19.06 7.37 0.62
N ARG A 10 18.69 6.38 -0.20
CA ARG A 10 19.53 5.20 -0.44
C ARG A 10 20.88 5.56 -1.07
N SER A 11 20.88 6.46 -2.06
CA SER A 11 22.08 6.85 -2.82
C SER A 11 23.09 7.60 -1.96
N VAL A 12 22.64 8.30 -0.91
CA VAL A 12 23.52 8.97 0.08
C VAL A 12 23.88 8.07 1.26
N GLY A 13 23.58 6.76 1.18
CA GLY A 13 24.02 5.75 2.15
C GLY A 13 23.02 5.42 3.27
N LEU A 14 21.83 6.02 3.29
CA LEU A 14 20.78 5.63 4.24
C LEU A 14 20.12 4.31 3.81
N LYS A 15 19.46 3.65 4.77
CA LYS A 15 18.77 2.36 4.57
C LYS A 15 17.29 2.50 4.93
N PRO A 16 16.49 3.17 4.08
CA PRO A 16 15.09 3.45 4.40
C PRO A 16 14.25 2.16 4.41
N VAL A 17 13.30 2.10 5.35
CA VAL A 17 12.23 1.10 5.36
C VAL A 17 10.92 1.84 5.16
N VAL A 18 10.14 1.42 4.16
CA VAL A 18 8.86 2.04 3.82
C VAL A 18 7.72 1.19 4.39
N VAL A 19 6.85 1.82 5.17
CA VAL A 19 5.57 1.26 5.61
C VAL A 19 4.47 2.07 4.94
N HIS A 20 3.46 1.41 4.38
CA HIS A 20 2.37 2.06 3.66
C HIS A 20 1.00 1.61 4.17
N GLY A 21 -0.01 2.44 3.92
CA GLY A 21 -1.41 2.09 4.08
C GLY A 21 -2.09 1.86 2.73
N GLY A 22 -3.42 1.89 2.73
CA GLY A 22 -4.23 1.80 1.51
C GLY A 22 -5.71 2.07 1.74
N GLY A 23 -6.04 2.78 2.84
CA GLY A 23 -7.42 2.97 3.31
C GLY A 23 -8.39 3.48 2.24
N PRO A 24 -8.06 4.57 1.51
CA PRO A 24 -8.89 5.07 0.42
C PRO A 24 -9.12 4.04 -0.69
N GLN A 25 -8.07 3.35 -1.14
CA GLN A 25 -8.13 2.37 -2.22
C GLN A 25 -8.94 1.11 -1.83
N ILE A 26 -8.89 0.72 -0.55
CA ILE A 26 -9.74 -0.34 0.00
C ILE A 26 -11.21 0.11 -0.04
N GLY A 27 -11.48 1.34 0.40
CA GLY A 27 -12.83 1.92 0.37
C GLY A 27 -13.41 1.96 -1.04
N GLU A 28 -12.64 2.43 -2.02
CA GLU A 28 -13.04 2.47 -3.43
C GLU A 28 -13.43 1.08 -3.96
N LEU A 29 -12.63 0.04 -3.65
CA LEU A 29 -12.93 -1.31 -4.13
C LEU A 29 -14.17 -1.90 -3.43
N LEU A 30 -14.33 -1.69 -2.12
CA LEU A 30 -15.52 -2.13 -1.40
C LEU A 30 -16.79 -1.45 -1.96
N THR A 31 -16.75 -0.14 -2.20
CA THR A 31 -17.86 0.59 -2.82
C THR A 31 -18.21 0.03 -4.20
N ARG A 32 -17.20 -0.28 -5.03
CA ARG A 32 -17.41 -0.91 -6.35
C ARG A 32 -18.03 -2.31 -6.27
N LEU A 33 -17.78 -3.03 -5.18
CA LEU A 33 -18.37 -4.32 -4.90
C LEU A 33 -19.75 -4.21 -4.22
N GLY A 34 -20.26 -2.99 -4.02
CA GLY A 34 -21.56 -2.72 -3.39
C GLY A 34 -21.54 -2.93 -1.87
N LYS A 35 -20.37 -2.92 -1.24
CA LYS A 35 -20.21 -3.21 0.18
C LYS A 35 -20.05 -1.92 0.99
N GLU A 36 -20.87 -1.78 2.02
CA GLU A 36 -20.76 -0.64 2.94
C GLU A 36 -19.53 -0.76 3.85
N THR A 37 -18.90 0.38 4.13
CA THR A 37 -17.73 0.45 4.99
C THR A 37 -18.09 1.08 6.32
N ALA A 38 -17.85 0.37 7.43
CA ALA A 38 -18.06 0.89 8.78
C ALA A 38 -16.71 1.08 9.51
N PHE A 39 -16.69 2.03 10.44
CA PHE A 39 -15.53 2.34 11.28
C PHE A 39 -15.96 2.48 12.74
N VAL A 40 -15.13 2.00 13.66
CA VAL A 40 -15.26 2.15 15.11
C VAL A 40 -13.91 2.61 15.65
N ASP A 41 -13.88 3.70 16.41
CA ASP A 41 -12.66 4.29 16.96
C ASP A 41 -11.54 4.53 15.93
N GLY A 42 -11.93 4.92 14.71
CA GLY A 42 -10.99 5.16 13.60
C GLY A 42 -10.46 3.89 12.92
N LEU A 43 -10.86 2.70 13.37
CA LEU A 43 -10.51 1.42 12.78
C LEU A 43 -11.64 0.88 11.92
N ARG A 44 -11.30 0.32 10.76
CA ARG A 44 -12.28 -0.29 9.85
C ARG A 44 -12.83 -1.58 10.46
N VAL A 45 -14.14 -1.72 10.53
CA VAL A 45 -14.79 -3.00 10.83
C VAL A 45 -14.49 -3.96 9.67
N THR A 46 -13.78 -5.05 9.97
CA THR A 46 -13.21 -5.94 8.95
C THR A 46 -13.76 -7.35 9.13
N ASP A 47 -14.76 -7.71 8.32
CA ASP A 47 -15.22 -9.09 8.17
C ASP A 47 -14.32 -9.88 7.20
N ALA A 48 -14.62 -11.17 6.99
CA ALA A 48 -13.79 -12.06 6.17
C ALA A 48 -13.59 -11.55 4.73
N GLU A 49 -14.66 -11.12 4.08
CA GLU A 49 -14.59 -10.59 2.71
C GLU A 49 -13.88 -9.22 2.67
N THR A 50 -14.11 -8.37 3.66
CA THR A 50 -13.40 -7.08 3.80
C THR A 50 -11.91 -7.29 3.97
N LEU A 51 -11.50 -8.34 4.71
CA LEU A 51 -10.09 -8.71 4.88
C LEU A 51 -9.47 -9.16 3.55
N ASP A 52 -10.19 -9.95 2.75
CA ASP A 52 -9.71 -10.39 1.43
C ASP A 52 -9.55 -9.20 0.47
N VAL A 53 -10.52 -8.29 0.45
CA VAL A 53 -10.42 -7.04 -0.30
C VAL A 53 -9.24 -6.18 0.18
N ALA A 54 -9.06 -6.05 1.49
CA ALA A 54 -7.94 -5.31 2.07
C ALA A 54 -6.60 -5.91 1.65
N ARG A 55 -6.43 -7.24 1.72
CA ARG A 55 -5.20 -7.93 1.26
C ARG A 55 -4.94 -7.70 -0.22
N MET A 56 -5.95 -7.86 -1.06
CA MET A 56 -5.82 -7.63 -2.51
C MET A 56 -5.34 -6.22 -2.83
N VAL A 57 -5.87 -5.21 -2.13
CA VAL A 57 -5.49 -3.81 -2.37
C VAL A 57 -4.10 -3.51 -1.81
N LEU A 58 -3.85 -3.87 -0.56
CA LEU A 58 -2.58 -3.53 0.10
C LEU A 58 -1.41 -4.23 -0.57
N VAL A 59 -1.51 -5.54 -0.81
CA VAL A 59 -0.40 -6.33 -1.38
C VAL A 59 -0.41 -6.29 -2.90
N GLY A 60 -1.57 -6.50 -3.52
CA GLY A 60 -1.68 -6.71 -4.96
C GLY A 60 -1.60 -5.43 -5.79
N LYS A 61 -1.99 -4.29 -5.22
CA LYS A 61 -2.00 -2.99 -5.90
C LYS A 61 -1.02 -2.00 -5.28
N VAL A 62 -1.34 -1.47 -4.10
CA VAL A 62 -0.58 -0.34 -3.52
C VAL A 62 0.88 -0.71 -3.27
N GLY A 63 1.15 -1.86 -2.63
CA GLY A 63 2.51 -2.32 -2.39
C GLY A 63 3.28 -2.54 -3.69
N ARG A 64 2.63 -3.09 -4.73
CA ARG A 64 3.27 -3.28 -6.05
C ARG A 64 3.53 -1.96 -6.78
N ASP A 65 2.61 -1.00 -6.70
CA ASP A 65 2.78 0.31 -7.31
C ASP A 65 3.97 1.04 -6.67
N ILE A 66 4.10 0.98 -5.34
CA ILE A 66 5.25 1.55 -4.61
C ILE A 66 6.56 0.88 -5.03
N VAL A 67 6.62 -0.46 -4.97
CA VAL A 67 7.82 -1.22 -5.37
C VAL A 67 8.20 -0.92 -6.82
N GLY A 68 7.22 -0.94 -7.73
CA GLY A 68 7.42 -0.62 -9.14
C GLY A 68 7.96 0.79 -9.33
N SER A 69 7.36 1.78 -8.67
CA SER A 69 7.78 3.18 -8.76
C SER A 69 9.21 3.43 -8.27
N ILE A 70 9.68 2.70 -7.26
CA ILE A 70 11.07 2.78 -6.82
C ILE A 70 11.97 2.04 -7.81
N ASN A 71 11.52 0.88 -8.29
CA ASN A 71 12.33 0.00 -9.11
C ASN A 71 12.55 0.47 -10.55
N VAL A 72 11.79 1.46 -11.04
CA VAL A 72 12.11 2.14 -12.32
C VAL A 72 13.49 2.82 -12.28
N HIS A 73 14.01 3.13 -11.09
CA HIS A 73 15.33 3.74 -10.89
C HIS A 73 16.45 2.71 -10.61
N GLY A 74 16.12 1.42 -10.55
CA GLY A 74 17.04 0.33 -10.23
C GLY A 74 16.42 -0.67 -9.25
N ALA A 75 16.90 -1.91 -9.21
CA ALA A 75 16.35 -2.98 -8.37
C ALA A 75 16.64 -2.77 -6.86
N TYR A 76 15.95 -1.83 -6.24
CA TYR A 76 16.22 -1.36 -4.88
C TYR A 76 15.15 -1.80 -3.85
N ALA A 77 13.93 -2.09 -4.30
CA ALA A 77 12.80 -2.38 -3.43
C ALA A 77 12.27 -3.81 -3.65
N VAL A 78 11.84 -4.41 -2.53
CA VAL A 78 11.09 -5.66 -2.48
C VAL A 78 9.90 -5.45 -1.54
N GLY A 79 8.73 -5.99 -1.91
CA GLY A 79 7.52 -5.93 -1.07
C GLY A 79 7.45 -7.11 -0.10
N LEU A 80 6.98 -6.87 1.12
CA LEU A 80 6.75 -7.86 2.17
C LEU A 80 5.35 -7.66 2.77
N SER A 81 4.71 -8.74 3.21
CA SER A 81 3.37 -8.73 3.82
C SER A 81 3.18 -9.88 4.79
#